data_AF-A0A9C9Z6Z8-F1
#
_entry.id   AF-A0A9C9Z6Z8-F1
#
_cell.length_a   1.000
_cell.length_b   1.000
_cell.length_c   1.000
_cell.angle_alpha   90.00
_cell.angle_beta   90.00
_cell.angle_gamma   90.00
#
_symmetry.space_group_name_H-M   'P 1'
#
loop_
_entity.id
_entity.type
_entity.pdbx_description
1 polymer ?
#
loop_
_entity_poly.entity_id
_entity_poly.type
_entity_poly.pdbx_seq_one_letter_code
_entity_poly.pdbx_strand_id
1 'polypeptide(L)'
;MSETALPISVERLRSLIGREVQYNGRVCRVIEILDDDGLSLILQHTEQLTHIQPDQHGEAHRRVPTTITIPVLDDEGTNYSPAFSELDLL
;
A
#
# COMPACT_ATOMS: atom_id res chain seq x y z
N MET A 1 -25.27 8.60 20.45
CA MET A 1 -24.33 9.48 19.73
C MET A 1 -22.98 8.83 19.89
N SER A 2 -22.63 7.95 18.95
CA SER A 2 -21.38 7.18 19.04
C SER A 2 -20.28 8.04 18.44
N GLU A 3 -19.33 8.41 19.30
CA GLU A 3 -18.10 9.09 18.92
C GLU A 3 -17.26 8.07 18.15
N THR A 4 -17.43 7.98 16.83
CA THR A 4 -16.55 7.18 15.97
C THR A 4 -15.22 7.93 15.88
N ALA A 5 -14.41 7.82 16.93
CA ALA A 5 -13.06 8.35 16.94
C ALA A 5 -12.18 7.46 16.05
N LEU A 6 -12.22 7.68 14.75
CA LEU A 6 -11.19 7.18 13.85
C LEU A 6 -10.52 8.34 13.11
N PRO A 7 -9.39 8.84 13.63
CA PRO A 7 -8.49 9.61 12.80
C PRO A 7 -7.06 9.17 13.07
N ILE A 8 -6.63 8.08 12.42
CA ILE A 8 -5.20 7.80 12.36
C ILE A 8 -4.52 9.02 11.72
N SER A 9 -3.62 9.67 12.46
CA SER A 9 -2.96 10.88 11.96
C SER A 9 -2.08 10.52 10.76
N VAL A 10 -1.97 11.43 9.79
CA VAL A 10 -1.08 11.27 8.63
C VAL A 10 0.35 10.97 9.08
N GLU A 11 0.82 11.58 10.17
CA GLU A 11 2.14 11.28 10.76
C GLU A 11 2.30 9.82 11.18
N ARG A 12 1.24 9.21 11.75
CA ARG A 12 1.26 7.80 12.14
C ARG A 12 1.27 6.89 10.91
N LEU A 13 0.55 7.24 9.86
CA LEU A 13 0.62 6.51 8.59
C LEU A 13 1.99 6.65 7.93
N ARG A 14 2.59 7.84 7.96
CA ARG A 14 3.94 8.06 7.45
C ARG A 14 4.97 7.21 8.20
N SER A 15 4.74 6.90 9.48
CA SER A 15 5.58 5.95 10.22
C SER A 15 5.51 4.50 9.70
N LEU A 16 4.48 4.16 8.92
CA LEU A 16 4.35 2.85 8.26
C LEU A 16 5.17 2.76 6.97
N ILE A 17 5.65 3.88 6.42
CA ILE A 17 6.52 3.87 5.24
C ILE A 17 7.76 3.03 5.54
N GLY A 18 8.01 2.06 4.68
CA GLY A 18 9.09 1.09 4.82
C GLY A 18 8.70 -0.21 5.51
N ARG A 19 7.51 -0.30 6.12
CA ARG A 19 7.00 -1.50 6.76
C ARG A 19 6.53 -2.50 5.70
N GLU A 20 6.81 -3.78 5.95
CA GLU A 20 6.32 -4.89 5.14
C GLU A 20 4.95 -5.36 5.66
N VAL A 21 4.04 -5.64 4.73
CA VAL A 21 2.66 -6.05 4.95
C VAL A 21 2.31 -7.19 4.01
N GLN A 22 1.33 -8.01 4.38
CA GLN A 22 0.75 -8.98 3.46
C GLN A 22 -0.55 -8.41 2.89
N TYR A 23 -0.69 -8.46 1.57
CA TYR A 23 -1.90 -8.03 0.87
C TYR A 23 -2.16 -8.98 -0.28
N ASN A 24 -3.38 -9.51 -0.39
CA ASN A 24 -3.74 -10.52 -1.41
C ASN A 24 -2.74 -11.70 -1.51
N GLY A 25 -2.23 -12.16 -0.36
CA GLY A 25 -1.29 -13.28 -0.28
C GLY A 25 0.13 -12.99 -0.81
N ARG A 26 0.47 -11.72 -1.07
CA ARG A 26 1.82 -11.27 -1.47
C ARG A 26 2.42 -10.35 -0.42
N VAL A 27 3.73 -10.45 -0.23
CA VAL A 27 4.46 -9.49 0.62
C VAL A 27 4.63 -8.19 -0.16
N CYS A 28 4.18 -7.12 0.46
CA CYS A 28 4.27 -5.77 -0.05
C CYS A 28 4.94 -4.87 0.98
N ARG A 29 5.47 -3.74 0.54
CA ARG A 29 6.06 -2.72 1.40
C ARG A 29 5.34 -1.41 1.19
N VAL A 30 5.02 -0.71 2.27
CA VAL A 30 4.49 0.64 2.19
C VAL A 30 5.61 1.55 1.69
N ILE A 31 5.40 2.27 0.59
CA ILE A 31 6.41 3.15 0.00
C ILE A 31 6.02 4.63 0.07
N GLU A 32 4.72 4.94 0.15
CA GLU A 32 4.22 6.31 0.12
C GLU A 32 2.83 6.40 0.78
N ILE A 33 2.48 7.59 1.26
CA ILE A 33 1.15 7.94 1.77
C ILE A 33 0.65 9.13 0.98
N LEU A 34 -0.54 9.03 0.39
CA LEU A 34 -1.21 10.14 -0.29
C LEU A 34 -2.21 10.78 0.66
N ASP A 35 -2.21 12.12 0.72
CA ASP A 35 -3.11 12.90 1.58
C ASP A 35 -3.92 13.99 0.83
N ASP A 36 -3.71 14.16 -0.49
CA ASP A 36 -4.35 15.22 -1.30
C ASP A 36 -5.86 15.02 -1.60
N ASP A 37 -6.31 13.79 -1.90
CA ASP A 37 -7.71 13.50 -2.29
C ASP A 37 -8.27 12.31 -1.47
N GLY A 38 -7.96 12.31 -0.18
CA GLY A 38 -8.25 11.21 0.73
C GLY A 38 -7.01 10.37 1.05
N LEU A 39 -7.03 9.79 2.24
CA LEU A 39 -5.86 9.17 2.84
C LEU A 39 -5.65 7.78 2.24
N SER A 40 -4.54 7.56 1.55
CA SER A 40 -4.24 6.28 0.88
C SER A 40 -2.79 5.83 1.11
N LEU A 41 -2.57 4.52 1.22
CA LEU A 41 -1.24 3.91 1.24
C LEU A 41 -0.87 3.43 -0.15
N ILE A 42 0.37 3.68 -0.56
CA ILE A 42 0.96 3.04 -1.73
C ILE A 42 1.83 1.90 -1.26
N LEU A 43 1.45 0.69 -1.66
CA LEU A 43 2.21 -0.53 -1.45
C LEU A 43 3.00 -0.87 -2.71
N GLN A 44 4.17 -1.48 -2.56
CA GLN A 44 4.97 -2.04 -3.63
C GLN A 44 5.22 -3.51 -3.33
N HIS A 45 5.04 -4.40 -4.31
CA HIS A 45 5.39 -5.81 -4.13
C HIS A 45 6.89 -5.95 -3.83
N THR A 46 7.22 -6.70 -2.78
CA THR A 46 8.63 -6.99 -2.42
C THR A 46 9.17 -8.23 -3.13
N GLU A 47 8.32 -8.94 -3.88
CA GLU A 47 8.76 -10.05 -4.73
C GLU A 47 9.85 -9.57 -5.69
N GLN A 48 11.10 -9.89 -5.35
CA GLN A 48 12.20 -9.81 -6.29
C GLN A 48 11.78 -10.63 -7.50
N LEU A 49 11.76 -10.00 -8.66
CA LEU A 49 11.69 -10.65 -9.96
C LEU A 49 12.87 -11.63 -10.07
N THR A 50 12.77 -12.80 -9.46
CA THR A 50 13.75 -13.89 -9.55
C THR A 50 13.70 -14.56 -10.92
N HIS A 51 12.88 -14.05 -11.86
CA HIS A 51 12.92 -14.39 -13.28
C HIS A 51 13.62 -13.30 -14.10
N ILE A 52 14.90 -13.08 -13.78
CA ILE A 52 15.87 -12.59 -14.77
C ILE A 52 16.27 -13.82 -15.58
N GLN A 53 15.43 -14.23 -16.52
CA GLN A 53 15.95 -15.00 -17.65
C GLN A 53 16.68 -14.00 -18.57
N PRO A 54 17.93 -14.28 -18.96
CA PRO A 54 18.70 -13.42 -19.85
C PRO A 54 18.25 -13.68 -21.29
N ASP A 55 17.16 -13.07 -21.72
CA ASP A 55 16.83 -13.06 -23.14
C ASP A 55 17.62 -11.96 -23.85
N GLN A 56 18.63 -12.40 -24.60
CA GLN A 56 19.65 -11.68 -25.38
C GLN A 56 19.12 -10.84 -26.55
N HIS A 57 17.90 -10.31 -26.47
CA HIS A 57 17.29 -9.52 -27.54
C HIS A 57 16.56 -8.30 -26.96
N GLY A 58 17.33 -7.26 -26.63
CA GLY A 58 17.06 -5.86 -27.00
C GLY A 58 15.74 -5.16 -26.67
N GLU A 59 14.80 -5.76 -25.94
CA GLU A 59 13.58 -5.06 -25.52
C GLU A 59 13.80 -4.46 -24.12
N ALA A 60 13.93 -3.14 -24.05
CA ALA A 60 14.03 -2.38 -22.81
C ALA A 60 12.68 -2.37 -22.07
N HIS A 61 12.17 -3.54 -21.70
CA HIS A 61 11.07 -3.65 -20.76
C HIS A 61 11.60 -3.28 -19.38
N ARG A 62 11.68 -1.97 -19.10
CA ARG A 62 11.78 -1.46 -17.74
C ARG A 62 10.58 -2.02 -16.98
N ARG A 63 10.77 -3.13 -16.28
CA ARG A 63 9.78 -3.71 -15.37
C ARG A 63 9.65 -2.73 -14.21
N VAL A 64 8.70 -1.81 -14.33
CA VAL A 64 8.34 -0.90 -13.24
C VAL A 64 7.76 -1.77 -12.11
N PRO A 65 8.21 -1.60 -10.86
CA PRO A 65 7.61 -2.30 -9.73
C PRO A 65 6.10 -2.08 -9.71
N THR A 66 5.32 -3.14 -9.56
CA THR A 66 3.86 -3.03 -9.44
C THR A 66 3.53 -2.37 -8.09
N THR A 67 2.87 -1.22 -8.15
CA THR A 67 2.35 -0.51 -6.98
C THR A 67 0.84 -0.72 -6.84
N ILE A 68 0.37 -0.71 -5.60
CA ILE A 68 -1.06 -0.84 -5.24
C ILE A 68 -1.43 0.33 -4.36
N THR A 69 -2.52 1.01 -4.69
CA THR A 69 -3.12 2.05 -3.86
C THR A 69 -4.20 1.47 -2.97
N ILE A 70 -4.07 1.63 -1.66
CA ILE A 70 -5.04 1.17 -0.65
C ILE A 70 -5.63 2.39 0.05
N PRO A 71 -6.93 2.69 -0.10
CA PRO A 71 -7.57 3.75 0.67
C PRO A 71 -7.55 3.36 2.16
N VAL A 72 -7.23 4.29 3.04
CA VAL A 72 -7.25 4.07 4.50
C VAL A 72 -8.68 4.02 5.00
N LEU A 73 -9.51 4.92 4.50
CA LEU A 73 -10.90 5.07 4.93
C LEU A 73 -11.87 4.50 3.89
N ASP A 74 -13.09 4.20 4.33
CA ASP A 74 -14.22 3.92 3.46
C ASP A 74 -14.65 5.16 2.66
N ASP A 75 -15.58 4.99 1.72
CA ASP A 75 -16.12 6.07 0.89
C ASP A 75 -16.81 7.16 1.75
N GLU A 76 -17.33 6.78 2.92
CA GLU A 76 -17.94 7.68 3.90
C GLU A 76 -16.90 8.40 4.79
N GLY A 77 -15.61 8.08 4.65
CA GLY A 77 -14.52 8.68 5.44
C GLY A 77 -14.62 8.43 6.94
N THR A 78 -15.43 7.47 7.37
CA THR A 78 -15.85 7.30 8.77
C THR A 78 -15.25 6.05 9.40
N ASN A 79 -14.99 5.00 8.61
CA ASN A 79 -14.35 3.77 9.06
C ASN A 79 -13.12 3.45 8.22
N TYR A 80 -12.31 2.50 8.68
CA TYR A 80 -11.23 1.95 7.86
C TYR A 80 -11.79 1.18 6.67
N SER A 81 -11.13 1.31 5.52
CA SER A 81 -11.48 0.52 4.35
C SER A 81 -11.24 -0.98 4.63
N PRO A 82 -12.00 -1.87 3.98
CA PRO A 82 -11.76 -3.31 4.10
C PRO A 82 -10.33 -3.70 3.68
N ALA A 83 -9.81 -3.04 2.64
CA ALA A 83 -8.48 -3.30 2.11
C ALA A 83 -7.38 -2.86 3.08
N PHE A 84 -7.56 -1.74 3.78
CA PHE A 84 -6.63 -1.31 4.83
C PHE A 84 -6.69 -2.22 6.06
N SER A 85 -7.89 -2.69 6.41
CA SER A 85 -8.10 -3.62 7.53
C SER A 85 -7.44 -4.99 7.29
N GLU A 86 -7.35 -5.44 6.04
CA GLU A 86 -6.64 -6.69 5.66
C GLU A 86 -5.13 -6.64 5.99
N LEU A 87 -4.54 -5.44 6.04
CA LEU A 87 -3.10 -5.27 6.24
C LEU A 87 -2.64 -5.51 7.69
N ASP A 88 -3.57 -5.63 8.65
CA ASP A 88 -3.29 -5.86 10.08
C ASP A 88 -2.25 -4.88 10.66
N LEU A 89 -2.37 -3.60 10.28
CA LEU A 89 -1.36 -2.56 10.55
C LEU A 89 -1.53 -1.85 11.90
N LEU A 90 -2.67 -2.04 12.59
CA LEU A 90 -3.09 -1.31 13.80
C LEU A 90 -3.46 -2.22 14.96
#